data_AF-A0A939ZK16-F1
#
_entry.id   AF-A0A939ZK16-F1
#
_cell.length_a   1.000
_cell.length_b   1.000
_cell.length_c   1.000
_cell.angle_alpha   90.00
_cell.angle_beta   90.00
_cell.angle_gamma   90.00
#
_symmetry.space_group_name_H-M   'P 1'
#
loop_
_entity.id
_entity.type
_entity.pdbx_description
1 polymer ?
#
loop_
_entity_poly.entity_id
_entity_poly.type
_entity_poly.pdbx_seq_one_letter_code
_entity_poly.pdbx_strand_id
1 'polypeptide(L)'
;MKQISKTALCLSVAFVILLCAALAGCGGNGRVDGTSAPGTSATEAGGENTPIIATLKPAETPSAQSTDKPGKNYVDLLAHPSELDFSASSVEAEGTSAELSASLSFDGDEATRWSSVFYDVQGCWICVQFPFPVSVHSVDIYENKTWGYMLDWEAQYLDPADNTWKTAHSDITSDQEYYEFAEDTPDTYAFRLLFLDGTGITITINEIELTGQFAEVPEGTEPRAPQNFRDELITDAPDELYLSPAGWTFSASSREAEGTESELGPELCFDGKDNTRWSTVFGDLYGAWIAADFGGELEIGGFAVNECPTWGHVTDYAAQVLKDGEWSTIYTGAETTLSYIALSEPIKTTAFRLLFNDGVTLSETVTIWEISLYGAGGNN
;
A
#
# COMPACT_ATOMS: atom_id res chain seq x y z
N MET A 1 -38.56 17.60 -36.27
CA MET A 1 -38.24 19.00 -36.56
C MET A 1 -38.79 19.88 -35.45
N LYS A 2 -37.97 20.21 -34.44
CA LYS A 2 -38.17 21.30 -33.46
C LYS A 2 -36.81 21.52 -32.80
N GLN A 3 -36.18 22.64 -33.13
CA GLN A 3 -34.97 23.15 -32.49
C GLN A 3 -35.31 23.59 -31.07
N ILE A 4 -34.44 23.28 -30.11
CA ILE A 4 -34.37 23.97 -28.82
C ILE A 4 -32.92 24.44 -28.61
N SER A 5 -32.82 25.67 -28.14
CA SER A 5 -31.67 26.56 -28.16
C SER A 5 -30.59 26.22 -27.14
N LYS A 6 -29.34 26.49 -27.55
CA LYS A 6 -28.17 26.68 -26.67
C LYS A 6 -28.42 27.83 -25.70
N THR A 7 -28.28 27.56 -24.40
CA THR A 7 -28.01 28.58 -23.39
C THR A 7 -26.87 28.08 -22.53
N ALA A 8 -25.75 28.79 -22.61
CA ALA A 8 -24.56 28.57 -21.81
C ALA A 8 -24.84 28.90 -20.34
N LEU A 9 -24.34 28.07 -19.44
CA LEU A 9 -24.16 28.43 -18.04
C LEU A 9 -22.66 28.27 -17.72
N CYS A 10 -21.96 29.41 -17.66
CA CYS A 10 -20.66 29.51 -17.02
C CYS A 10 -20.81 29.14 -15.55
N LEU A 11 -20.09 28.11 -15.10
CA LEU A 11 -19.70 27.99 -13.69
C LEU A 11 -18.18 27.93 -13.65
N SER A 12 -17.59 29.08 -13.29
CA SER A 12 -16.19 29.24 -12.95
C SER A 12 -15.90 28.48 -11.66
N VAL A 13 -15.14 27.39 -11.75
CA VAL A 13 -14.56 26.69 -10.59
C VAL A 13 -13.39 27.53 -10.08
N ALA A 14 -13.55 28.09 -8.89
CA ALA A 14 -12.50 28.81 -8.20
C ALA A 14 -11.52 27.81 -7.57
N PHE A 15 -10.28 27.87 -8.03
CA PHE A 15 -9.10 27.23 -7.45
C PHE A 15 -8.91 27.72 -6.01
N VAL A 16 -8.88 26.81 -5.02
CA VAL A 16 -8.42 27.12 -3.66
C VAL A 16 -7.06 26.44 -3.49
N ILE A 17 -5.99 27.22 -3.68
CA ILE A 17 -4.66 26.91 -3.15
C ILE A 17 -4.56 27.66 -1.83
N LEU A 18 -4.41 26.95 -0.71
CA LEU A 18 -4.04 27.58 0.56
C LEU A 18 -2.58 27.26 0.90
N LEU A 19 -1.82 28.35 0.99
CA LEU A 19 -0.40 28.44 1.25
C LEU A 19 -0.17 28.54 2.77
N CYS A 20 0.54 27.58 3.38
CA CYS A 20 1.03 27.73 4.75
C CYS A 20 2.39 28.44 4.73
N ALA A 21 2.39 29.71 5.14
CA ALA A 21 3.59 30.50 5.35
C ALA A 21 4.08 30.33 6.80
N ALA A 22 5.33 29.90 6.95
CA ALA A 22 6.07 29.91 8.20
C ALA A 22 6.34 31.34 8.68
N LEU A 23 6.09 31.63 9.96
CA LEU A 23 6.63 32.79 10.64
C LEU A 23 7.65 32.34 11.68
N ALA A 24 8.91 32.53 11.33
CA ALA A 24 10.03 32.55 12.26
C ALA A 24 9.95 33.79 13.15
N GLY A 25 10.01 33.58 14.46
CA GLY A 25 10.21 34.62 15.46
C GLY A 25 11.38 34.25 16.38
N CYS A 26 12.58 34.73 16.05
CA CYS A 26 13.72 34.72 16.96
C CYS A 26 13.55 35.75 18.08
N GLY A 27 13.98 35.42 19.30
CA GLY A 27 14.38 36.42 20.27
C GLY A 27 14.52 35.94 21.72
N GLY A 28 15.77 35.78 22.19
CA GLY A 28 16.13 36.22 23.55
C GLY A 28 16.82 35.23 24.49
N ASN A 29 18.15 35.18 24.40
CA ASN A 29 19.16 34.96 25.44
C ASN A 29 18.73 34.56 26.87
N GLY A 30 19.34 33.46 27.35
CA GLY A 30 19.52 33.16 28.77
C GLY A 30 20.68 32.19 29.00
N ARG A 31 21.89 32.73 29.10
CA ARG A 31 23.13 32.04 29.51
C ARG A 31 23.11 31.75 31.01
N VAL A 32 23.37 30.51 31.43
CA VAL A 32 24.10 30.23 32.68
C VAL A 32 24.96 28.96 32.53
N ASP A 33 26.24 29.14 32.84
CA ASP A 33 27.33 28.16 32.88
C ASP A 33 27.22 27.20 34.09
N GLY A 34 27.85 26.01 34.00
CA GLY A 34 28.27 25.20 35.17
C GLY A 34 28.24 23.69 34.93
N THR A 35 29.35 23.05 34.52
CA THR A 35 30.22 22.18 35.37
C THR A 35 29.47 21.03 36.05
N SER A 36 29.79 19.73 35.95
CA SER A 36 31.07 19.03 35.80
C SER A 36 30.80 17.51 35.88
N ALA A 37 31.49 16.69 35.07
CA ALA A 37 31.80 15.28 35.39
C ALA A 37 33.01 15.24 36.37
N PRO A 38 33.49 14.12 36.98
CA PRO A 38 33.30 12.69 36.63
C PRO A 38 33.24 11.70 37.84
N GLY A 39 33.15 10.38 37.58
CA GLY A 39 33.50 9.37 38.61
C GLY A 39 33.10 7.91 38.38
N THR A 40 33.97 7.19 37.67
CA THR A 40 34.29 5.74 37.71
C THR A 40 33.72 4.83 38.82
N SER A 41 33.31 3.61 38.48
CA SER A 41 34.02 2.35 38.88
C SER A 41 33.34 1.09 38.34
N ALA A 42 34.17 0.13 37.93
CA ALA A 42 33.81 -1.19 37.42
C ALA A 42 33.74 -2.23 38.55
N THR A 43 32.89 -3.24 38.37
CA THR A 43 33.12 -4.60 38.92
C THR A 43 32.37 -5.62 38.07
N GLU A 44 33.11 -6.52 37.43
CA GLU A 44 32.61 -7.77 36.86
C GLU A 44 32.37 -8.80 37.98
N ALA A 45 31.27 -9.54 37.88
CA ALA A 45 31.11 -10.86 38.49
C ALA A 45 30.21 -11.70 37.57
N GLY A 46 30.73 -12.85 37.12
CA GLY A 46 30.02 -13.78 36.24
C GLY A 46 28.87 -14.50 36.93
N GLY A 47 27.87 -14.86 36.13
CA GLY A 47 26.73 -15.70 36.52
C GLY A 47 25.95 -16.16 35.28
N GLU A 48 25.84 -17.47 35.14
CA GLU A 48 24.77 -18.27 34.51
C GLU A 48 24.15 -17.76 33.18
N ASN A 49 24.35 -18.55 32.12
CA ASN A 49 23.66 -18.44 30.83
C ASN A 49 22.13 -18.50 31.02
N THR A 50 21.55 -17.33 31.26
CA THR A 50 20.12 -17.07 31.22
C THR A 50 19.85 -16.57 29.81
N PRO A 51 18.92 -17.15 29.02
CA PRO A 51 18.52 -16.51 27.77
C PRO A 51 18.06 -15.08 28.11
N ILE A 52 18.75 -14.10 27.55
CA ILE A 52 18.47 -12.69 27.78
C ILE A 52 17.26 -12.36 26.91
N ILE A 53 16.14 -12.01 27.54
CA ILE A 53 15.01 -11.33 26.89
C ILE A 53 15.62 -10.19 26.06
N ALA A 54 15.34 -10.12 24.76
CA ALA A 54 15.72 -8.97 23.95
C ALA A 54 14.98 -7.73 24.49
N THR A 55 15.52 -7.10 25.52
CA THR A 55 14.89 -5.97 26.19
C THR A 55 15.17 -4.71 25.40
N LEU A 56 14.34 -4.48 24.37
CA LEU A 56 13.72 -3.18 24.25
C LEU A 56 13.08 -2.88 25.61
N LYS A 57 13.66 -1.95 26.38
CA LYS A 57 13.21 -1.66 27.75
C LYS A 57 11.76 -1.17 27.67
N PRO A 58 10.76 -1.87 28.27
CA PRO A 58 9.37 -1.44 28.17
C PRO A 58 9.22 -0.05 28.77
N ALA A 59 8.55 0.86 28.06
CA ALA A 59 7.93 1.99 28.71
C ALA A 59 6.73 1.43 29.49
N GLU A 60 6.72 1.58 30.82
CA GLU A 60 5.57 1.22 31.64
C GLU A 60 4.44 2.25 31.43
N THR A 61 3.81 2.22 30.26
CA THR A 61 2.51 2.87 30.05
C THR A 61 1.48 1.77 29.90
N PRO A 62 0.60 1.54 30.89
CA PRO A 62 -0.47 0.57 30.74
C PRO A 62 -1.49 1.12 29.74
N SER A 63 -1.60 0.50 28.57
CA SER A 63 -2.79 0.63 27.71
C SER A 63 -3.99 0.05 28.48
N ALA A 64 -5.12 0.76 28.40
CA ALA A 64 -6.31 0.44 29.14
C ALA A 64 -6.99 -0.80 28.54
N GLN A 65 -7.29 -1.78 29.39
CA GLN A 65 -8.20 -2.92 29.14
C GLN A 65 -7.63 -4.25 28.60
N SER A 66 -6.35 -4.58 28.81
CA SER A 66 -5.88 -5.97 28.71
C SER A 66 -6.62 -6.87 29.73
N THR A 67 -7.33 -7.90 29.28
CA THR A 67 -7.76 -8.98 30.17
C THR A 67 -6.58 -9.91 30.41
N ASP A 68 -5.91 -9.77 31.56
CA ASP A 68 -4.72 -10.56 31.89
C ASP A 68 -4.97 -12.07 31.72
N LYS A 69 -4.47 -12.66 30.62
CA LYS A 69 -4.38 -14.11 30.47
C LYS A 69 -3.31 -14.63 31.47
N PRO A 70 -3.60 -15.66 32.28
CA PRO A 70 -2.66 -16.14 33.29
C PRO A 70 -1.31 -16.53 32.68
N GLY A 71 -0.23 -15.85 33.10
CA GLY A 71 1.14 -16.15 32.67
C GLY A 71 1.61 -15.38 31.42
N LYS A 72 0.85 -14.40 30.94
CA LYS A 72 1.23 -13.48 29.86
C LYS A 72 1.44 -12.08 30.42
N ASN A 73 2.54 -11.43 30.02
CA ASN A 73 2.85 -10.04 30.33
C ASN A 73 2.88 -9.27 29.01
N TYR A 74 1.75 -8.67 28.65
CA TYR A 74 1.68 -7.88 27.43
C TYR A 74 2.30 -6.50 27.61
N VAL A 75 2.94 -6.01 26.56
CA VAL A 75 3.58 -4.69 26.47
C VAL A 75 3.11 -3.98 25.20
N ASP A 76 3.24 -2.66 25.21
CA ASP A 76 3.20 -1.87 23.99
C ASP A 76 4.39 -2.24 23.09
N LEU A 77 4.09 -2.78 21.92
CA LEU A 77 5.08 -3.21 20.92
C LEU A 77 5.68 -2.03 20.15
N LEU A 78 5.10 -0.83 20.25
CA LEU A 78 5.49 0.37 19.52
C LEU A 78 6.30 1.36 20.36
N ALA A 79 6.60 1.03 21.62
CA ALA A 79 7.31 1.90 22.56
C ALA A 79 8.71 2.39 22.10
N HIS A 80 9.27 1.81 21.03
CA HIS A 80 10.56 2.19 20.42
C HIS A 80 10.44 2.30 18.89
N PRO A 81 9.70 3.29 18.36
CA PRO A 81 9.35 3.34 16.94
C PRO A 81 10.57 3.55 16.03
N SER A 82 11.70 4.06 16.56
CA SER A 82 12.95 4.23 15.80
C SER A 82 13.63 2.91 15.42
N GLU A 83 13.23 1.79 16.02
CA GLU A 83 13.75 0.46 15.71
C GLU A 83 12.80 -0.36 14.84
N LEU A 84 11.65 0.22 14.50
CA LEU A 84 10.61 -0.40 13.68
C LEU A 84 10.64 0.19 12.27
N ASP A 85 10.11 -0.58 11.33
CA ASP A 85 9.91 -0.13 9.96
C ASP A 85 8.42 -0.02 9.68
N PHE A 86 7.99 1.12 9.12
CA PHE A 86 6.60 1.41 8.84
C PHE A 86 6.41 1.62 7.36
N SER A 87 5.41 0.95 6.79
CA SER A 87 5.08 1.06 5.38
C SER A 87 3.57 1.03 5.19
N ALA A 88 3.12 1.47 4.02
CA ALA A 88 1.74 1.39 3.60
C ALA A 88 1.68 1.13 2.08
N SER A 89 0.54 0.63 1.59
CA SER A 89 0.30 0.45 0.15
C SER A 89 0.59 1.75 -0.60
N SER A 90 0.03 2.85 -0.13
CA SER A 90 0.23 4.19 -0.69
C SER A 90 0.29 5.25 0.41
N VAL A 91 0.81 6.44 0.07
CA VAL A 91 0.97 7.56 1.00
C VAL A 91 0.55 8.86 0.32
N GLU A 92 -0.38 9.59 0.93
CA GLU A 92 -0.77 10.92 0.45
C GLU A 92 0.42 11.89 0.49
N ALA A 93 0.63 12.59 -0.62
CA ALA A 93 1.69 13.59 -0.79
C ALA A 93 3.13 13.05 -0.58
N GLU A 94 3.35 11.77 -0.93
CA GLU A 94 4.65 11.11 -0.87
C GLU A 94 5.76 11.91 -1.59
N GLY A 95 6.93 11.98 -0.96
CA GLY A 95 8.10 12.73 -1.43
C GLY A 95 8.01 14.24 -1.21
N THR A 96 6.99 14.74 -0.51
CA THR A 96 6.81 16.18 -0.21
C THR A 96 6.90 16.48 1.28
N SER A 97 6.99 17.76 1.64
CA SER A 97 6.97 18.19 3.05
C SER A 97 5.59 18.05 3.73
N ALA A 98 4.56 17.63 2.99
CA ALA A 98 3.21 17.42 3.48
C ALA A 98 2.81 15.93 3.50
N GLU A 99 3.79 15.04 3.33
CA GLU A 99 3.61 13.60 3.33
C GLU A 99 2.90 13.11 4.60
N LEU A 100 1.86 12.29 4.41
CA LEU A 100 1.12 11.65 5.51
C LEU A 100 1.55 10.18 5.62
N SER A 101 2.81 9.97 6.00
CA SER A 101 3.48 8.65 6.01
C SER A 101 2.89 7.67 7.02
N ALA A 102 3.12 6.38 6.80
CA ALA A 102 2.68 5.31 7.70
C ALA A 102 3.14 5.52 9.15
N SER A 103 4.36 6.04 9.35
CA SER A 103 4.92 6.31 10.67
C SER A 103 4.09 7.26 11.53
N LEU A 104 3.27 8.13 10.91
CA LEU A 104 2.38 9.06 11.61
C LEU A 104 1.14 8.38 12.22
N SER A 105 0.94 7.09 11.99
CA SER A 105 -0.08 6.31 12.73
C SER A 105 0.52 5.44 13.82
N PHE A 106 1.83 5.57 14.09
CA PHE A 106 2.53 4.77 15.09
C PHE A 106 3.46 5.66 15.95
N ASP A 107 3.21 6.97 15.99
CA ASP A 107 4.08 7.94 16.67
C ASP A 107 3.57 8.34 18.06
N GLY A 108 2.41 7.82 18.47
CA GLY A 108 1.76 8.11 19.75
C GLY A 108 1.10 9.49 19.80
N ASP A 109 0.89 10.15 18.66
CA ASP A 109 0.18 11.43 18.55
C ASP A 109 -1.08 11.27 17.69
N GLU A 110 -2.22 11.04 18.34
CA GLU A 110 -3.56 10.99 17.72
C GLU A 110 -3.92 12.24 16.90
N ALA A 111 -3.16 13.34 16.96
CA ALA A 111 -3.36 14.51 16.09
C ALA A 111 -2.70 14.37 14.72
N THR A 112 -1.69 13.51 14.58
CA THR A 112 -1.10 13.15 13.30
C THR A 112 -1.85 11.96 12.68
N ARG A 113 -1.50 11.60 11.44
CA ARG A 113 -2.18 10.53 10.71
C ARG A 113 -1.38 10.05 9.51
N TRP A 114 -1.49 8.77 9.20
CA TRP A 114 -1.32 8.29 7.84
C TRP A 114 -2.59 8.53 7.02
N SER A 115 -2.40 8.74 5.73
CA SER A 115 -3.47 8.80 4.74
C SER A 115 -3.02 8.06 3.49
N SER A 116 -3.85 7.14 2.99
CA SER A 116 -3.64 6.58 1.66
C SER A 116 -3.76 7.68 0.60
N VAL A 117 -3.19 7.46 -0.58
CA VAL A 117 -3.42 8.35 -1.72
C VAL A 117 -4.93 8.44 -1.97
N PHE A 118 -5.39 9.60 -2.45
CA PHE A 118 -6.77 9.74 -2.85
C PHE A 118 -7.21 8.58 -3.76
N TYR A 119 -8.28 7.95 -3.31
CA TYR A 119 -9.04 6.86 -3.89
C TYR A 119 -8.39 5.47 -3.82
N ASP A 120 -7.27 5.34 -3.11
CA ASP A 120 -6.76 4.05 -2.64
C ASP A 120 -7.50 3.67 -1.36
N VAL A 121 -8.65 2.98 -1.50
CA VAL A 121 -9.56 2.66 -0.39
C VAL A 121 -9.74 1.15 -0.22
N GLN A 122 -9.97 0.42 -1.31
CA GLN A 122 -10.19 -1.02 -1.27
C GLN A 122 -8.87 -1.76 -1.53
N GLY A 123 -8.47 -2.61 -0.59
CA GLY A 123 -7.22 -3.36 -0.63
C GLY A 123 -6.00 -2.59 -0.14
N CYS A 124 -6.16 -1.32 0.26
CA CYS A 124 -5.05 -0.55 0.82
C CYS A 124 -4.66 -1.10 2.20
N TRP A 125 -3.42 -0.89 2.60
CA TRP A 125 -2.90 -1.46 3.85
C TRP A 125 -1.87 -0.54 4.51
N ILE A 126 -1.74 -0.69 5.83
CA ILE A 126 -0.69 -0.07 6.64
C ILE A 126 -0.02 -1.14 7.51
N CYS A 127 1.30 -1.12 7.58
CA CYS A 127 2.12 -2.20 8.13
C CYS A 127 3.23 -1.67 9.05
N VAL A 128 3.49 -2.44 10.10
CA VAL A 128 4.68 -2.34 10.95
C VAL A 128 5.48 -3.64 10.88
N GLN A 129 6.80 -3.50 10.80
CA GLN A 129 7.75 -4.60 10.85
C GLN A 129 8.59 -4.52 12.12
N PHE A 130 8.80 -5.69 12.71
CA PHE A 130 9.57 -5.87 13.93
C PHE A 130 10.93 -6.49 13.60
N PRO A 131 12.03 -5.98 14.16
CA PRO A 131 13.35 -6.57 13.99
C PRO A 131 13.49 -7.92 14.71
N PHE A 132 12.62 -8.18 15.69
CA PHE A 132 12.57 -9.41 16.47
C PHE A 132 11.14 -9.97 16.49
N PRO A 133 10.97 -11.29 16.65
CA PRO A 133 9.65 -11.90 16.62
C PRO A 133 8.78 -11.45 17.79
N VAL A 134 7.51 -11.16 17.50
CA VAL A 134 6.49 -10.77 18.49
C VAL A 134 5.21 -11.59 18.30
N SER A 135 4.48 -11.86 19.37
CA SER A 135 3.08 -12.29 19.30
C SER A 135 2.19 -11.07 19.59
N VAL A 136 1.25 -10.76 18.71
CA VAL A 136 0.31 -9.65 18.87
C VAL A 136 -0.97 -10.17 19.53
N HIS A 137 -1.48 -9.43 20.51
CA HIS A 137 -2.65 -9.80 21.29
C HIS A 137 -3.87 -8.94 20.95
N SER A 138 -3.66 -7.63 20.79
CA SER A 138 -4.72 -6.69 20.45
C SER A 138 -4.18 -5.56 19.61
N VAL A 139 -5.11 -4.86 18.97
CA VAL A 139 -4.86 -3.61 18.26
C VAL A 139 -5.87 -2.56 18.71
N ASP A 140 -5.38 -1.36 18.95
CA ASP A 140 -6.22 -0.17 19.10
C ASP A 140 -6.11 0.65 17.82
N ILE A 141 -7.25 1.07 17.26
CA ILE A 141 -7.33 1.80 15.99
C ILE A 141 -8.10 3.10 16.20
N TYR A 142 -7.40 4.21 16.03
CA TYR A 142 -7.97 5.56 16.12
C TYR A 142 -8.19 6.10 14.71
N GLU A 143 -9.43 6.02 14.22
CA GLU A 143 -9.77 6.43 12.86
C GLU A 143 -9.92 7.95 12.70
N ASN A 144 -9.49 8.47 11.54
CA ASN A 144 -9.80 9.83 11.16
C ASN A 144 -11.19 9.97 10.53
N LYS A 145 -12.24 10.05 11.36
CA LYS A 145 -13.64 10.16 10.89
C LYS A 145 -13.98 11.43 10.09
N THR A 146 -13.03 12.35 9.86
CA THR A 146 -13.26 13.60 9.12
C THR A 146 -13.32 13.39 7.60
N TRP A 147 -12.51 12.47 7.08
CA TRP A 147 -12.33 12.27 5.63
C TRP A 147 -12.90 10.94 5.11
N GLY A 148 -13.54 10.20 5.99
CA GLY A 148 -14.05 8.85 5.79
C GLY A 148 -13.89 8.06 7.07
N TYR A 149 -14.47 6.88 7.12
CA TYR A 149 -14.18 5.86 8.11
C TYR A 149 -14.16 4.51 7.41
N MET A 150 -13.45 3.55 7.98
CA MET A 150 -13.35 2.20 7.45
C MET A 150 -14.74 1.55 7.48
N LEU A 151 -14.97 0.50 6.70
CA LEU A 151 -16.22 -0.27 6.77
C LEU A 151 -15.97 -1.75 6.96
N ASP A 152 -14.91 -2.26 6.37
CA ASP A 152 -14.52 -3.67 6.39
C ASP A 152 -12.99 -3.74 6.40
N TRP A 153 -12.41 -4.50 7.33
CA TRP A 153 -10.97 -4.56 7.53
C TRP A 153 -10.51 -5.85 8.22
N GLU A 154 -9.23 -6.15 8.05
CA GLU A 154 -8.55 -7.28 8.66
C GLU A 154 -7.26 -6.86 9.35
N ALA A 155 -7.07 -7.29 10.60
CA ALA A 155 -5.74 -7.38 11.21
C ALA A 155 -5.07 -8.66 10.75
N GLN A 156 -3.88 -8.53 10.14
CA GLN A 156 -3.14 -9.64 9.60
C GLN A 156 -1.71 -9.69 10.15
N TYR A 157 -1.18 -10.91 10.27
CA TYR A 157 0.23 -11.16 10.57
C TYR A 157 0.87 -11.91 9.40
N LEU A 158 2.18 -11.72 9.23
CA LEU A 158 2.96 -12.51 8.27
C LEU A 158 3.38 -13.83 8.92
N ASP A 159 2.85 -14.96 8.43
CA ASP A 159 3.22 -16.26 8.95
C ASP A 159 4.68 -16.59 8.58
N PRO A 160 5.57 -16.78 9.57
CA PRO A 160 6.98 -17.05 9.30
C PRO A 160 7.24 -18.41 8.64
N ALA A 161 6.28 -19.34 8.64
CA ALA A 161 6.44 -20.66 8.07
C ALA A 161 6.40 -20.66 6.53
N ASP A 162 5.57 -19.80 5.95
CA ASP A 162 5.31 -19.74 4.51
C ASP A 162 5.40 -18.33 3.91
N ASN A 163 5.68 -17.31 4.74
CA ASN A 163 5.77 -15.90 4.34
C ASN A 163 4.47 -15.39 3.69
N THR A 164 3.32 -15.84 4.19
CA THR A 164 1.99 -15.40 3.73
C THR A 164 1.24 -14.63 4.81
N TRP A 165 0.43 -13.67 4.38
CA TRP A 165 -0.45 -12.91 5.29
C TRP A 165 -1.63 -13.75 5.75
N LYS A 166 -1.88 -13.78 7.06
CA LYS A 166 -2.98 -14.50 7.70
C LYS A 166 -3.78 -13.59 8.62
N THR A 167 -5.09 -13.72 8.57
CA THR A 167 -6.03 -12.94 9.37
C THR A 167 -5.99 -13.37 10.84
N ALA A 168 -5.65 -12.44 11.73
CA ALA A 168 -5.77 -12.58 13.19
C ALA A 168 -7.17 -12.15 13.67
N HIS A 169 -7.70 -11.09 13.06
CA HIS A 169 -9.01 -10.53 13.35
C HIS A 169 -9.58 -9.87 12.09
N SER A 170 -10.90 -9.84 11.99
CA SER A 170 -11.62 -9.13 10.95
C SER A 170 -12.85 -8.50 11.58
N ASP A 171 -13.16 -7.27 11.21
CA ASP A 171 -14.41 -6.66 11.64
C ASP A 171 -14.98 -5.76 10.56
N ILE A 172 -16.28 -5.55 10.65
CA ILE A 172 -16.97 -4.47 9.96
C ILE A 172 -17.19 -3.36 10.98
N THR A 173 -16.85 -2.13 10.63
CA THR A 173 -16.66 -1.08 11.65
C THR A 173 -17.80 -0.96 12.65
N SER A 174 -17.39 -0.80 13.90
CA SER A 174 -18.21 -0.37 15.03
C SER A 174 -17.57 0.88 15.65
N ASP A 175 -18.24 1.59 16.56
CA ASP A 175 -17.67 2.75 17.27
C ASP A 175 -16.60 2.34 18.33
N GLN A 176 -15.94 1.20 18.12
CA GLN A 176 -14.94 0.62 19.01
C GLN A 176 -13.54 0.92 18.49
N GLU A 177 -12.63 1.21 19.42
CA GLU A 177 -11.22 1.52 19.12
C GLU A 177 -10.32 0.31 19.45
N TYR A 178 -10.62 -0.42 20.53
CA TYR A 178 -9.84 -1.58 21.00
C TYR A 178 -10.36 -2.91 20.43
N TYR A 179 -9.50 -3.73 19.84
CA TYR A 179 -9.86 -5.05 19.30
C TYR A 179 -8.94 -6.15 19.85
N GLU A 180 -9.47 -6.99 20.74
CA GLU A 180 -8.77 -8.16 21.28
C GLU A 180 -8.88 -9.35 20.32
N PHE A 181 -7.75 -10.04 20.08
CA PHE A 181 -7.74 -11.24 19.27
C PHE A 181 -8.16 -12.46 20.09
N ALA A 182 -8.92 -13.36 19.45
CA ALA A 182 -9.38 -14.59 20.09
C ALA A 182 -8.20 -15.44 20.61
N GLU A 183 -7.12 -15.47 19.84
CA GLU A 183 -5.84 -16.04 20.20
C GLU A 183 -4.74 -15.05 19.84
N ASP A 184 -3.64 -15.06 20.61
CA ASP A 184 -2.45 -14.27 20.25
C ASP A 184 -1.95 -14.79 18.89
N THR A 185 -1.41 -13.92 18.05
CA THR A 185 -0.79 -14.37 16.79
C THR A 185 0.36 -15.33 17.10
N PRO A 186 0.70 -16.25 16.19
CA PRO A 186 2.04 -16.83 16.18
C PRO A 186 3.11 -15.73 16.20
N ASP A 187 4.32 -16.10 16.62
CA ASP A 187 5.48 -15.21 16.53
C ASP A 187 5.65 -14.71 15.09
N THR A 188 5.53 -13.41 14.89
CA THR A 188 5.60 -12.74 13.60
C THR A 188 6.66 -11.64 13.60
N TYR A 189 7.11 -11.27 12.41
CA TYR A 189 7.98 -10.11 12.17
C TYR A 189 7.24 -8.96 11.49
N ALA A 190 5.97 -9.15 11.12
CA ALA A 190 5.18 -8.10 10.51
C ALA A 190 3.70 -8.23 10.88
N PHE A 191 3.08 -7.08 11.09
CA PHE A 191 1.65 -6.93 11.33
C PHE A 191 1.12 -5.84 10.40
N ARG A 192 -0.07 -6.03 9.85
CA ARG A 192 -0.73 -5.01 9.02
C ARG A 192 -2.22 -4.95 9.30
N LEU A 193 -2.78 -3.78 9.03
CA LEU A 193 -4.21 -3.64 8.78
C LEU A 193 -4.43 -3.62 7.26
N LEU A 194 -5.32 -4.49 6.77
CA LEU A 194 -5.80 -4.50 5.40
C LEU A 194 -7.22 -3.94 5.38
N PHE A 195 -7.47 -2.92 4.57
CA PHE A 195 -8.77 -2.28 4.47
C PHE A 195 -9.48 -2.79 3.22
N LEU A 196 -10.66 -3.37 3.39
CA LEU A 196 -11.45 -3.98 2.32
C LEU A 196 -12.53 -3.03 1.81
N ASP A 197 -13.02 -2.13 2.66
CA ASP A 197 -14.01 -1.11 2.29
C ASP A 197 -13.95 0.12 3.23
N GLY A 198 -14.47 1.25 2.75
CA GLY A 198 -14.50 2.52 3.49
C GLY A 198 -15.46 3.55 2.89
N THR A 199 -15.88 4.53 3.69
CA THR A 199 -16.81 5.58 3.26
C THR A 199 -16.13 6.81 2.64
N GLY A 200 -14.83 6.94 2.86
CA GLY A 200 -14.02 8.06 2.37
C GLY A 200 -13.56 7.90 0.93
N ILE A 201 -12.91 8.95 0.44
CA ILE A 201 -12.10 8.86 -0.78
C ILE A 201 -10.63 8.54 -0.45
N THR A 202 -10.33 8.11 0.77
CA THR A 202 -9.02 7.68 1.28
C THR A 202 -9.29 6.89 2.57
N ILE A 203 -8.36 6.01 2.96
CA ILE A 203 -8.30 5.51 4.33
C ILE A 203 -7.30 6.37 5.10
N THR A 204 -7.73 6.82 6.27
CA THR A 204 -6.93 7.71 7.10
C THR A 204 -7.02 7.26 8.54
N ILE A 205 -5.86 6.98 9.14
CA ILE A 205 -5.75 6.47 10.51
C ILE A 205 -4.92 7.46 11.31
N ASN A 206 -5.46 7.94 12.42
CA ASN A 206 -4.73 8.83 13.31
C ASN A 206 -3.66 8.08 14.08
N GLU A 207 -4.01 6.97 14.72
CA GLU A 207 -3.09 6.23 15.57
C GLU A 207 -3.45 4.74 15.57
N ILE A 208 -2.45 3.89 15.72
CA ILE A 208 -2.54 2.46 15.90
C ILE A 208 -1.66 2.09 17.10
N GLU A 209 -2.24 1.44 18.10
CA GLU A 209 -1.45 0.82 19.18
C GLU A 209 -1.48 -0.70 19.04
N LEU A 210 -0.35 -1.35 19.30
CA LEU A 210 -0.25 -2.80 19.30
C LEU A 210 0.22 -3.31 20.65
N THR A 211 -0.60 -4.15 21.27
CA THR A 211 -0.27 -4.81 22.52
C THR A 211 0.08 -6.27 22.25
N GLY A 212 1.18 -6.74 22.81
CA GLY A 212 1.66 -8.10 22.57
C GLY A 212 2.87 -8.48 23.42
N GLN A 213 3.64 -9.45 22.96
CA GLN A 213 4.81 -9.97 23.69
C GLN A 213 5.97 -10.23 22.72
N PHE A 214 7.17 -9.78 23.07
CA PHE A 214 8.40 -10.17 22.38
C PHE A 214 8.74 -11.63 22.68
N ALA A 215 9.07 -12.40 21.65
CA ALA A 215 9.55 -13.76 21.82
C ALA A 215 10.98 -13.77 22.38
N GLU A 216 11.32 -14.80 23.15
CA GLU A 216 12.69 -15.00 23.62
C GLU A 216 13.57 -15.49 22.46
N VAL A 217 14.63 -14.74 22.16
CA VAL A 217 15.62 -15.08 21.13
C VAL A 217 16.99 -15.34 21.76
N PRO A 218 17.85 -16.18 21.15
CA PRO A 218 19.22 -16.38 21.63
C PRO A 218 20.02 -15.06 21.69
N GLU A 219 20.94 -14.96 22.65
CA GLU A 219 21.85 -13.83 22.73
C GLU A 219 22.70 -13.72 21.44
N GLY A 220 22.81 -12.50 20.91
CA GLY A 220 23.52 -12.22 19.66
C GLY A 220 22.70 -12.53 18.39
N THR A 221 21.38 -12.77 18.51
CA THR A 221 20.49 -12.79 17.35
C THR A 221 20.49 -11.41 16.68
N GLU A 222 20.87 -11.38 15.40
CA GLU A 222 20.86 -10.15 14.60
C GLU A 222 19.42 -9.73 14.29
N PRO A 223 19.12 -8.41 14.27
CA PRO A 223 17.79 -7.91 13.91
C PRO A 223 17.47 -8.27 12.46
N ARG A 224 16.23 -8.69 12.20
CA ARG A 224 15.75 -8.92 10.85
C ARG A 224 15.69 -7.60 10.09
N ALA A 225 16.20 -7.59 8.86
CA ALA A 225 16.04 -6.46 7.96
C ALA A 225 14.57 -6.34 7.50
N PRO A 226 14.03 -5.13 7.36
CA PRO A 226 12.68 -4.94 6.85
C PRO A 226 12.56 -5.44 5.41
N GLN A 227 11.39 -6.01 5.08
CA GLN A 227 11.01 -6.43 3.74
C GLN A 227 10.25 -5.31 3.02
N ASN A 228 10.36 -5.22 1.71
CA ASN A 228 9.54 -4.29 0.94
C ASN A 228 8.20 -4.94 0.59
N PHE A 229 7.16 -4.64 1.38
CA PHE A 229 5.83 -5.20 1.16
C PHE A 229 5.03 -4.51 0.04
N ARG A 230 5.50 -3.37 -0.47
CA ARG A 230 4.86 -2.70 -1.63
C ARG A 230 4.91 -3.54 -2.90
N ASP A 231 5.91 -4.40 -3.01
CA ASP A 231 6.11 -5.27 -4.17
C ASP A 231 5.43 -6.66 -4.00
N GLU A 232 4.87 -6.97 -2.82
CA GLU A 232 4.41 -8.33 -2.45
C GLU A 232 2.96 -8.67 -2.85
N LEU A 233 2.31 -7.90 -3.72
CA LEU A 233 0.97 -8.24 -4.22
C LEU A 233 0.96 -9.38 -5.27
N ILE A 234 2.06 -10.14 -5.37
CA ILE A 234 2.26 -11.23 -6.31
C ILE A 234 2.79 -12.46 -5.56
N THR A 235 1.90 -13.19 -4.87
CA THR A 235 2.28 -14.35 -4.05
C THR A 235 2.27 -15.69 -4.79
N ASP A 236 2.20 -15.73 -6.13
CA ASP A 236 2.28 -17.00 -6.89
C ASP A 236 2.89 -16.89 -8.30
N ALA A 237 3.38 -15.72 -8.73
CA ALA A 237 3.98 -15.63 -10.07
C ALA A 237 5.43 -16.15 -10.09
N PRO A 238 5.82 -17.00 -11.06
CA PRO A 238 7.23 -17.26 -11.32
C PRO A 238 7.92 -15.95 -11.73
N ASP A 239 9.18 -15.76 -11.28
CA ASP A 239 10.09 -14.64 -11.55
C ASP A 239 9.48 -13.55 -12.44
N GLU A 240 9.01 -12.49 -11.79
CA GLU A 240 8.39 -11.35 -12.44
C GLU A 240 9.31 -10.81 -13.54
N LEU A 241 8.77 -10.68 -14.75
CA LEU A 241 9.45 -10.01 -15.84
C LEU A 241 9.37 -8.49 -15.55
N TYR A 242 10.02 -8.05 -14.49
CA TYR A 242 9.97 -6.66 -14.08
C TYR A 242 10.79 -5.79 -15.05
N LEU A 243 10.16 -4.66 -15.38
CA LEU A 243 10.72 -3.42 -15.91
C LEU A 243 11.00 -3.42 -17.41
N SER A 244 10.02 -2.84 -18.14
CA SER A 244 10.16 -2.14 -19.42
C SER A 244 11.59 -2.17 -20.00
N PRO A 245 11.96 -3.26 -20.69
CA PRO A 245 13.23 -3.32 -21.40
C PRO A 245 13.30 -2.10 -22.31
N ALA A 246 14.40 -1.34 -22.21
CA ALA A 246 14.62 -0.18 -23.07
C ALA A 246 14.32 -0.55 -24.54
N GLY A 247 13.33 0.12 -25.14
CA GLY A 247 12.88 -0.14 -26.52
C GLY A 247 11.40 -0.49 -26.68
N TRP A 248 10.66 -0.73 -25.60
CA TRP A 248 9.20 -0.86 -25.68
C TRP A 248 8.56 0.48 -26.07
N THR A 249 7.41 0.38 -26.75
CA THR A 249 6.56 1.53 -27.06
C THR A 249 5.13 1.26 -26.61
N PHE A 250 4.50 2.28 -26.04
CA PHE A 250 3.16 2.18 -25.46
C PHE A 250 2.17 2.99 -26.28
N SER A 251 0.96 2.48 -26.41
CA SER A 251 -0.13 3.16 -27.12
C SER A 251 -1.48 2.80 -26.53
N ALA A 252 -2.46 3.67 -26.72
CA ALA A 252 -3.83 3.44 -26.27
C ALA A 252 -4.82 4.04 -27.26
N SER A 253 -6.10 3.67 -27.11
CA SER A 253 -7.21 4.22 -27.90
C SER A 253 -7.37 5.73 -27.72
N SER A 254 -7.27 6.19 -26.48
CA SER A 254 -7.32 7.59 -26.08
C SER A 254 -6.57 7.81 -24.77
N ARG A 255 -6.37 9.08 -24.42
CA ARG A 255 -5.61 9.50 -23.24
C ARG A 255 -6.17 10.81 -22.71
N GLU A 256 -6.48 10.85 -21.43
CA GLU A 256 -6.92 12.06 -20.76
C GLU A 256 -5.81 13.13 -20.78
N ALA A 257 -6.21 14.38 -21.00
CA ALA A 257 -5.31 15.55 -21.04
C ALA A 257 -4.15 15.44 -22.07
N GLU A 258 -4.40 14.76 -23.20
CA GLU A 258 -3.44 14.60 -24.31
C GLU A 258 -2.76 15.92 -24.74
N GLY A 259 -1.43 15.87 -24.85
CA GLY A 259 -0.59 16.99 -25.27
C GLY A 259 -0.29 18.00 -24.16
N THR A 260 -0.57 17.67 -22.90
CA THR A 260 -0.29 18.51 -21.73
C THR A 260 0.68 17.83 -20.77
N GLU A 261 1.24 18.58 -19.82
CA GLU A 261 2.11 18.04 -18.77
C GLU A 261 1.38 17.13 -17.76
N SER A 262 0.04 17.10 -17.82
CA SER A 262 -0.82 16.28 -16.94
C SER A 262 -1.46 15.11 -17.70
N GLU A 263 -0.92 14.76 -18.87
CA GLU A 263 -1.41 13.65 -19.69
C GLU A 263 -1.34 12.32 -18.92
N LEU A 264 -2.44 11.56 -18.95
CA LEU A 264 -2.54 10.23 -18.35
C LEU A 264 -2.31 9.17 -19.43
N GLY A 265 -1.06 9.07 -19.90
CA GLY A 265 -0.64 8.22 -21.01
C GLY A 265 -0.50 6.73 -20.66
N PRO A 266 -0.44 5.84 -21.67
CA PRO A 266 -0.35 4.40 -21.47
C PRO A 266 0.96 3.94 -20.82
N GLU A 267 2.04 4.72 -20.92
CA GLU A 267 3.32 4.46 -20.28
C GLU A 267 3.22 4.37 -18.76
N LEU A 268 2.21 5.03 -18.16
CA LEU A 268 1.97 5.01 -16.72
C LEU A 268 1.45 3.66 -16.23
N CYS A 269 0.98 2.77 -17.12
CA CYS A 269 0.58 1.40 -16.76
C CYS A 269 1.72 0.38 -16.80
N PHE A 270 2.94 0.83 -17.06
CA PHE A 270 4.12 -0.03 -17.20
C PHE A 270 5.33 0.62 -16.53
N ASP A 271 5.11 1.57 -15.61
CA ASP A 271 6.18 2.35 -14.97
C ASP A 271 6.57 1.82 -13.58
N GLY A 272 5.84 0.80 -13.10
CA GLY A 272 6.05 0.12 -11.84
C GLY A 272 5.52 0.91 -10.64
N LYS A 273 4.60 1.88 -10.85
CA LYS A 273 4.04 2.70 -9.77
C LYS A 273 2.52 2.55 -9.70
N ASP A 274 2.06 2.01 -8.60
CA ASP A 274 0.64 1.85 -8.27
C ASP A 274 -0.14 3.16 -8.07
N ASN A 275 0.54 4.31 -8.09
CA ASN A 275 -0.06 5.63 -7.92
C ASN A 275 -0.06 6.50 -9.19
N THR A 276 0.45 5.99 -10.31
CA THR A 276 0.28 6.61 -11.63
C THR A 276 -0.66 5.77 -12.48
N ARG A 277 -1.34 6.39 -13.46
CA ARG A 277 -2.40 5.68 -14.20
C ARG A 277 -2.57 6.19 -15.62
N TRP A 278 -2.93 5.27 -16.51
CA TRP A 278 -3.59 5.64 -17.75
C TRP A 278 -5.08 5.87 -17.52
N SER A 279 -5.65 6.81 -18.25
CA SER A 279 -7.10 7.07 -18.28
C SER A 279 -7.52 7.35 -19.71
N THR A 280 -8.64 6.76 -20.14
CA THR A 280 -9.29 7.14 -21.40
C THR A 280 -9.80 8.58 -21.31
N VAL A 281 -10.09 9.19 -22.46
CA VAL A 281 -10.92 10.41 -22.46
C VAL A 281 -12.32 10.07 -21.90
N PHE A 282 -12.93 10.98 -21.15
CA PHE A 282 -14.32 10.85 -20.68
C PHE A 282 -15.28 10.50 -21.83
N GLY A 283 -16.06 9.44 -21.64
CA GLY A 283 -17.02 8.89 -22.60
C GLY A 283 -16.45 7.83 -23.54
N ASP A 284 -15.13 7.57 -23.52
CA ASP A 284 -14.46 6.59 -24.39
C ASP A 284 -14.19 5.26 -23.64
N LEU A 285 -15.28 4.61 -23.19
CA LEU A 285 -15.23 3.36 -22.44
C LEU A 285 -15.22 2.12 -23.35
N TYR A 286 -16.10 2.12 -24.35
CA TYR A 286 -16.44 0.93 -25.12
C TYR A 286 -15.45 0.69 -26.26
N GLY A 287 -14.76 -0.45 -26.23
CA GLY A 287 -13.72 -0.78 -27.19
C GLY A 287 -12.42 0.00 -26.95
N ALA A 288 -12.29 0.64 -25.78
CA ALA A 288 -11.04 1.24 -25.35
C ALA A 288 -9.95 0.16 -25.25
N TRP A 289 -8.70 0.54 -25.48
CA TRP A 289 -7.59 -0.40 -25.42
C TRP A 289 -6.30 0.29 -25.00
N ILE A 290 -5.42 -0.48 -24.37
CA ILE A 290 -4.06 -0.10 -24.01
C ILE A 290 -3.11 -1.22 -24.43
N ALA A 291 -1.99 -0.88 -25.06
CA ALA A 291 -1.07 -1.83 -25.67
C ALA A 291 0.40 -1.47 -25.43
N ALA A 292 1.21 -2.52 -25.30
CA ALA A 292 2.66 -2.46 -25.31
C ALA A 292 3.19 -3.23 -26.54
N ASP A 293 4.01 -2.56 -27.35
CA ASP A 293 4.85 -3.18 -28.38
C ASP A 293 6.26 -3.33 -27.80
N PHE A 294 6.76 -4.56 -27.81
CA PHE A 294 7.99 -4.94 -27.15
C PHE A 294 9.24 -4.60 -27.96
N GLY A 295 9.10 -4.19 -29.21
CA GLY A 295 10.22 -3.96 -30.15
C GLY A 295 10.96 -5.24 -30.56
N GLY A 296 10.55 -6.41 -30.05
CA GLY A 296 11.13 -7.73 -30.28
C GLY A 296 10.20 -8.84 -29.78
N GLU A 297 10.48 -10.08 -30.14
CA GLU A 297 9.66 -11.23 -29.70
C GLU A 297 9.97 -11.57 -28.23
N LEU A 298 8.93 -11.65 -27.41
CA LEU A 298 8.97 -12.09 -26.01
C LEU A 298 8.03 -13.27 -25.82
N GLU A 299 8.35 -14.15 -24.87
CA GLU A 299 7.49 -15.25 -24.47
C GLU A 299 6.77 -14.90 -23.16
N ILE A 300 5.45 -14.67 -23.24
CA ILE A 300 4.60 -14.34 -22.09
C ILE A 300 3.89 -15.60 -21.58
N GLY A 301 3.91 -15.84 -20.27
CA GLY A 301 3.22 -16.94 -19.58
C GLY A 301 2.00 -16.50 -18.78
N GLY A 302 1.86 -15.21 -18.47
CA GLY A 302 0.75 -14.67 -17.69
C GLY A 302 0.80 -13.15 -17.58
N PHE A 303 -0.20 -12.59 -16.91
CA PHE A 303 -0.30 -11.15 -16.66
C PHE A 303 -1.09 -10.87 -15.38
N ALA A 304 -1.00 -9.65 -14.87
CA ALA A 304 -1.84 -9.11 -13.80
C ALA A 304 -2.24 -7.68 -14.17
N VAL A 305 -3.39 -7.22 -13.67
CA VAL A 305 -3.92 -5.89 -14.00
C VAL A 305 -4.36 -5.20 -12.72
N ASN A 306 -3.69 -4.10 -12.40
CA ASN A 306 -4.09 -3.20 -11.34
C ASN A 306 -5.02 -2.12 -11.92
N GLU A 307 -6.32 -2.27 -11.73
CA GLU A 307 -7.31 -1.28 -12.16
C GLU A 307 -7.48 -0.19 -11.11
N CYS A 308 -7.73 1.05 -11.55
CA CYS A 308 -8.17 2.14 -10.69
C CYS A 308 -9.71 2.19 -10.61
N PRO A 309 -10.35 1.59 -9.58
CA PRO A 309 -11.82 1.48 -9.49
C PRO A 309 -12.51 2.84 -9.25
N THR A 310 -11.73 3.86 -8.90
CA THR A 310 -12.22 5.21 -8.57
C THR A 310 -13.13 5.79 -9.64
N TRP A 311 -12.79 5.55 -10.90
CA TRP A 311 -13.44 6.16 -12.06
C TRP A 311 -14.14 5.12 -12.94
N GLY A 312 -14.65 4.06 -12.31
CA GLY A 312 -15.42 3.01 -12.98
C GLY A 312 -14.80 1.64 -12.74
N HIS A 313 -15.56 0.61 -13.10
CA HIS A 313 -15.10 -0.77 -13.04
C HIS A 313 -15.11 -1.39 -14.44
N VAL A 314 -14.02 -2.04 -14.81
CA VAL A 314 -13.91 -2.92 -15.96
C VAL A 314 -14.76 -4.15 -15.65
N THR A 315 -15.80 -4.36 -16.46
CA THR A 315 -16.72 -5.50 -16.28
C THR A 315 -16.62 -6.54 -17.38
N ASP A 316 -15.92 -6.22 -18.48
CA ASP A 316 -15.59 -7.15 -19.54
C ASP A 316 -14.32 -6.67 -20.28
N TYR A 317 -13.30 -7.51 -20.30
CA TYR A 317 -12.08 -7.26 -21.05
C TYR A 317 -11.54 -8.52 -21.71
N ALA A 318 -10.72 -8.31 -22.74
CA ALA A 318 -9.93 -9.32 -23.40
C ALA A 318 -8.45 -8.95 -23.35
N ALA A 319 -7.61 -9.85 -22.84
CA ALA A 319 -6.18 -9.77 -23.07
C ALA A 319 -5.86 -10.39 -24.43
N GLN A 320 -5.04 -9.69 -25.21
CA GLN A 320 -4.75 -10.06 -26.60
C GLN A 320 -3.26 -9.91 -26.89
N VAL A 321 -2.78 -10.68 -27.85
CA VAL A 321 -1.41 -10.62 -28.36
C VAL A 321 -1.41 -10.42 -29.86
N LEU A 322 -0.34 -9.85 -30.39
CA LEU A 322 -0.17 -9.75 -31.83
C LEU A 322 0.40 -11.05 -32.40
N LYS A 323 -0.40 -11.75 -33.22
CA LYS A 323 -0.02 -12.99 -33.88
C LYS A 323 -0.24 -12.85 -35.38
N ASP A 324 0.81 -13.10 -36.17
CA ASP A 324 0.76 -13.00 -37.63
C ASP A 324 0.26 -11.63 -38.14
N GLY A 325 0.52 -10.56 -37.38
CA GLY A 325 0.10 -9.19 -37.69
C GLY A 325 -1.35 -8.85 -37.32
N GLU A 326 -2.09 -9.76 -36.67
CA GLU A 326 -3.45 -9.53 -36.19
C GLU A 326 -3.55 -9.75 -34.67
N TRP A 327 -4.44 -9.01 -34.01
CA TRP A 327 -4.70 -9.18 -32.58
C TRP A 327 -5.53 -10.43 -32.32
N SER A 328 -5.00 -11.34 -31.49
CA SER A 328 -5.66 -12.57 -31.09
C SER A 328 -5.95 -12.55 -29.59
N THR A 329 -7.19 -12.84 -29.20
CA THR A 329 -7.57 -13.00 -27.78
C THR A 329 -6.92 -14.23 -27.18
N ILE A 330 -6.31 -14.05 -26.01
CA ILE A 330 -5.65 -15.11 -25.23
C ILE A 330 -6.31 -15.32 -23.87
N TYR A 331 -7.07 -14.33 -23.38
CA TYR A 331 -7.84 -14.41 -22.16
C TYR A 331 -9.02 -13.45 -22.21
N THR A 332 -10.11 -13.78 -21.51
CA THR A 332 -11.25 -12.89 -21.28
C THR A 332 -11.59 -12.88 -19.80
N GLY A 333 -11.85 -11.71 -19.23
CA GLY A 333 -12.18 -11.54 -17.82
C GLY A 333 -13.34 -10.59 -17.61
N ALA A 334 -14.04 -10.77 -16.49
CA ALA A 334 -15.13 -9.90 -16.07
C ALA A 334 -14.71 -8.88 -15.01
N GLU A 335 -13.60 -9.12 -14.31
CA GLU A 335 -13.03 -8.20 -13.31
C GLU A 335 -11.50 -8.30 -13.44
N THR A 336 -10.81 -7.17 -13.28
CA THR A 336 -9.36 -7.15 -13.23
C THR A 336 -8.88 -7.67 -11.87
N THR A 337 -7.62 -8.06 -11.79
CA THR A 337 -7.03 -8.51 -10.52
C THR A 337 -5.53 -8.31 -10.54
N LEU A 338 -5.02 -7.93 -9.37
CA LEU A 338 -3.59 -7.90 -9.08
C LEU A 338 -2.97 -9.31 -9.00
N SER A 339 -3.80 -10.34 -8.83
CA SER A 339 -3.34 -11.73 -8.83
C SER A 339 -2.85 -12.15 -10.22
N TYR A 340 -1.83 -13.01 -10.24
CA TYR A 340 -1.30 -13.61 -11.45
C TYR A 340 -2.38 -14.41 -12.22
N ILE A 341 -2.65 -14.01 -13.45
CA ILE A 341 -3.48 -14.73 -14.41
C ILE A 341 -2.58 -15.55 -15.33
N ALA A 342 -2.54 -16.86 -15.09
CA ALA A 342 -1.82 -17.80 -15.94
C ALA A 342 -2.48 -17.93 -17.33
N LEU A 343 -1.69 -17.85 -18.39
CA LEU A 343 -2.12 -18.28 -19.71
C LEU A 343 -2.15 -19.81 -19.78
N SER A 344 -3.01 -20.34 -20.65
CA SER A 344 -3.12 -21.79 -20.88
C SER A 344 -1.82 -22.44 -21.37
N GLU A 345 -0.98 -21.65 -22.05
CA GLU A 345 0.37 -21.99 -22.47
C GLU A 345 1.18 -20.68 -22.67
N PRO A 346 2.51 -20.70 -22.51
CA PRO A 346 3.34 -19.56 -22.86
C PRO A 346 3.25 -19.21 -24.36
N ILE A 347 3.24 -17.92 -24.67
CA ILE A 347 3.01 -17.41 -26.03
C ILE A 347 4.15 -16.47 -26.44
N LYS A 348 4.77 -16.76 -27.57
CA LYS A 348 5.70 -15.85 -28.23
C LYS A 348 4.95 -14.78 -29.03
N THR A 349 5.23 -13.52 -28.76
CA THR A 349 4.57 -12.37 -29.39
C THR A 349 5.49 -11.15 -29.36
N THR A 350 5.21 -10.16 -30.23
CA THR A 350 5.89 -8.86 -30.21
C THR A 350 5.08 -7.77 -29.52
N ALA A 351 3.82 -8.04 -29.17
CA ALA A 351 2.97 -7.07 -28.49
C ALA A 351 1.87 -7.74 -27.67
N PHE A 352 1.42 -7.01 -26.66
CA PHE A 352 0.30 -7.34 -25.79
C PHE A 352 -0.66 -6.13 -25.70
N ARG A 353 -1.96 -6.40 -25.57
CA ARG A 353 -2.94 -5.36 -25.24
C ARG A 353 -4.06 -5.88 -24.36
N LEU A 354 -4.67 -4.97 -23.61
CA LEU A 354 -6.01 -5.14 -23.06
C LEU A 354 -7.01 -4.41 -23.97
N LEU A 355 -8.12 -5.07 -24.27
CA LEU A 355 -9.29 -4.51 -24.94
C LEU A 355 -10.48 -4.56 -23.97
N PHE A 356 -11.08 -3.41 -23.69
CA PHE A 356 -12.21 -3.28 -22.78
C PHE A 356 -13.51 -3.27 -23.59
N ASN A 357 -14.36 -4.28 -23.39
CA ASN A 357 -15.56 -4.52 -24.19
C ASN A 357 -16.82 -3.90 -23.56
N ASP A 358 -16.89 -3.90 -22.23
CA ASP A 358 -18.00 -3.37 -21.44
C ASP A 358 -17.51 -2.88 -20.07
N GLY A 359 -18.21 -1.90 -19.50
CA GLY A 359 -17.97 -1.36 -18.16
C GLY A 359 -19.29 -0.96 -17.51
N VAL A 360 -19.53 -1.40 -16.28
CA VAL A 360 -20.63 -0.89 -15.45
C VAL A 360 -20.11 0.33 -14.70
N THR A 361 -20.53 1.51 -15.13
CA THR A 361 -19.92 2.76 -14.69
C THR A 361 -20.62 3.41 -13.50
N LEU A 362 -19.83 3.84 -12.51
CA LEU A 362 -20.05 5.10 -11.77
C LEU A 362 -19.47 6.32 -12.51
N SER A 363 -18.56 6.10 -13.47
CA SER A 363 -17.76 7.11 -14.20
C SER A 363 -17.50 6.66 -15.64
N GLU A 364 -17.58 7.56 -16.61
CA GLU A 364 -17.54 7.26 -18.05
C GLU A 364 -16.13 7.01 -18.62
N THR A 365 -15.19 6.37 -17.90
CA THR A 365 -13.80 6.11 -18.35
C THR A 365 -13.29 4.70 -18.01
N VAL A 366 -12.24 4.24 -18.69
CA VAL A 366 -11.39 3.12 -18.22
C VAL A 366 -10.13 3.71 -17.62
N THR A 367 -9.73 3.22 -16.45
CA THR A 367 -8.55 3.71 -15.73
C THR A 367 -7.75 2.54 -15.17
N ILE A 368 -6.47 2.45 -15.52
CA ILE A 368 -5.58 1.35 -15.11
C ILE A 368 -4.34 1.95 -14.47
N TRP A 369 -3.99 1.47 -13.27
CA TRP A 369 -2.75 1.83 -12.58
C TRP A 369 -1.58 1.08 -13.19
N GLU A 370 -1.63 -0.25 -13.26
CA GLU A 370 -0.49 -1.08 -13.68
C GLU A 370 -0.91 -2.32 -14.46
N ILE A 371 -0.02 -2.78 -15.35
CA ILE A 371 -0.14 -4.04 -16.08
C ILE A 371 1.19 -4.77 -15.96
N SER A 372 1.22 -5.83 -15.15
CA SER A 372 2.38 -6.72 -15.06
C SER A 372 2.27 -7.82 -16.11
N LEU A 373 3.35 -8.07 -16.83
CA LEU A 373 3.49 -9.21 -17.75
C LEU A 373 4.54 -10.16 -17.19
N TYR A 374 4.29 -11.47 -17.28
CA TYR A 374 5.18 -12.50 -16.74
C TYR A 374 5.59 -13.45 -17.85
N GLY A 375 6.83 -13.93 -17.84
CA GLY A 375 7.33 -14.85 -18.85
C GLY A 375 8.85 -14.91 -18.95
N ALA A 376 9.35 -15.56 -19.99
CA ALA A 376 10.78 -15.66 -20.24
C ALA A 376 11.24 -14.53 -21.18
N GLY A 377 12.07 -13.62 -20.65
CA GLY A 377 12.74 -12.60 -21.45
C GLY A 377 13.69 -13.27 -22.46
N GLY A 378 13.50 -12.98 -23.75
CA GLY A 378 14.45 -13.38 -24.78
C GLY A 378 15.78 -12.68 -24.54
N ASN A 379 16.75 -13.38 -23.93
CA ASN A 379 18.14 -12.93 -23.90
C ASN A 379 18.63 -12.74 -25.35
N ASN A 380 18.85 -11.49 -25.75
CA ASN A 380 19.71 -11.15 -26.88
C ASN A 380 21.03 -10.59 -26.37
#